data_AF-A0A9P4JFT3-F1
#
_entry.id   AF-A0A9P4JFT3-F1
#
_cell.length_a   1.000
_cell.length_b   1.000
_cell.length_c   1.000
_cell.angle_alpha   90.00
_cell.angle_beta   90.00
_cell.angle_gamma   90.00
#
_symmetry.space_group_name_H-M   'P 1'
#
loop_
_entity.id
_entity.type
_entity.pdbx_description
1 polymer ?
#
loop_
_entity_poly.entity_id
_entity_poly.type
_entity_poly.pdbx_seq_one_letter_code
_entity_poly.pdbx_strand_id
1 'polypeptide(L)' 'MDPLPPDPYQALGVPKDCDQALIKSTYRKLVLKTHPDKFTDEAIKKQKQEEFHKIQQAYEILSDEDKRATYD' A
#
# COMPACT_ATOMS: atom_id res chain seq x y z
N MET A 1 3.94 -19.59 16.05
CA MET A 1 3.40 -18.21 16.05
C MET A 1 3.30 -17.81 14.59
N ASP A 2 2.51 -18.57 13.87
CA ASP A 2 2.10 -18.31 12.50
C ASP A 2 0.89 -17.41 12.62
N PRO A 3 0.85 -16.24 11.98
CA PRO A 3 -0.47 -15.93 11.42
C PRO A 3 -0.52 -14.97 10.22
N LEU A 4 -1.62 -15.17 9.49
CA LEU A 4 -2.47 -14.20 8.79
C LEU A 4 -2.14 -13.80 7.33
N PRO A 5 -3.19 -13.72 6.48
CA PRO A 5 -3.12 -13.44 5.04
C PRO A 5 -2.85 -11.93 4.77
N PRO A 6 -2.60 -11.50 3.52
CA PRO A 6 -1.63 -10.46 3.17
C PRO A 6 -1.88 -9.14 3.90
N ASP A 7 -0.98 -8.85 4.85
CA ASP A 7 -0.93 -7.61 5.60
C ASP A 7 -0.97 -6.40 4.65
N PRO A 8 -2.00 -5.52 4.74
CA PRO A 8 -1.98 -4.25 4.02
C PRO A 8 -0.76 -3.40 4.44
N TYR A 9 -0.29 -3.58 5.67
CA TYR A 9 0.96 -3.02 6.16
C TYR A 9 2.16 -3.49 5.34
N GLN A 10 2.23 -4.79 5.02
CA GLN A 10 3.30 -5.36 4.20
C GLN A 10 3.21 -4.92 2.73
N ALA A 11 2.00 -4.71 2.20
CA ALA A 11 1.79 -4.16 0.86
C ALA A 11 2.27 -2.70 0.72
N LEU A 12 2.11 -1.88 1.77
CA LEU A 12 2.67 -0.53 1.85
C LEU A 12 4.12 -0.49 2.37
N GLY A 13 4.64 -1.61 2.88
CA GLY A 13 5.96 -1.68 3.51
C GLY A 13 6.05 -0.87 4.81
N VAL A 14 4.94 -0.70 5.51
CA VAL A 14 4.85 0.01 6.79
C VAL A 14 4.68 -1.00 7.94
N PRO A 15 5.14 -0.70 9.17
CA PRO A 15 4.93 -1.57 10.32
C PRO A 15 3.46 -1.53 10.77
N LYS A 16 2.93 -2.62 11.33
CA LYS A 16 1.57 -2.70 11.90
C LYS A 16 1.25 -1.65 12.98
N ASP A 17 2.27 -1.18 13.68
CA ASP A 17 2.18 -0.10 14.68
C ASP A 17 2.14 1.30 14.04
N CYS A 18 2.13 1.42 12.71
CA CYS A 18 2.22 2.71 12.05
C CYS A 18 0.95 3.56 12.21
N ASP A 19 1.19 4.87 12.28
CA ASP A 19 0.16 5.88 12.38
C ASP A 19 -0.47 6.18 11.00
N GLN A 20 -1.72 6.65 10.98
CA GLN A 20 -2.39 7.01 9.72
C GLN A 20 -1.61 8.08 8.94
N ALA A 21 -0.94 8.99 9.66
CA ALA A 21 -0.05 9.98 9.07
C ALA A 21 1.12 9.33 8.30
N LEU A 22 1.68 8.23 8.82
CA LEU A 22 2.75 7.48 8.17
C LEU A 22 2.23 6.71 6.96
N ILE A 23 1.05 6.11 7.06
CA ILE A 23 0.37 5.42 5.96
C ILE A 23 0.13 6.38 4.79
N LYS A 24 -0.48 7.56 5.04
CA LYS A 24 -0.66 8.62 4.02
C LYS A 24 0.65 9.09 3.39
N SER A 25 1.67 9.31 4.21
CA SER A 25 2.97 9.79 3.75
C SER A 25 3.70 8.74 2.89
N THR A 26 3.62 7.48 3.28
CA THR A 26 4.24 6.35 2.57
C THR A 26 3.49 6.06 1.28
N TYR A 27 2.15 6.06 1.31
CA TYR A 27 1.30 5.98 0.13
C TYR A 27 1.68 7.03 -0.91
N ARG A 28 1.72 8.33 -0.53
CA ARG A 28 2.13 9.40 -1.45
C ARG A 28 3.51 9.16 -2.07
N LYS A 29 4.50 8.77 -1.27
CA LYS A 29 5.86 8.47 -1.75
C LYS A 29 5.89 7.28 -2.70
N LEU A 30 5.12 6.24 -2.39
CA LEU A 30 4.97 5.05 -3.24
C LEU A 30 4.30 5.42 -4.55
N VAL A 31 3.15 6.09 -4.56
CA VAL A 31 2.47 6.53 -5.78
C VAL A 31 3.39 7.33 -6.71
N LEU A 32 4.19 8.25 -6.15
CA LEU A 32 5.18 9.03 -6.91
C LEU A 32 6.33 8.17 -7.48
N LYS A 33 6.74 7.11 -6.77
CA LYS A 33 7.76 6.15 -7.23
C LYS A 33 7.21 5.14 -8.23
N THR A 34 5.93 4.78 -8.07
CA THR A 34 5.23 3.76 -8.83
C THR A 34 4.48 4.39 -10.02
N HIS A 35 4.63 5.69 -10.25
CA HIS A 35 3.90 6.40 -11.29
C HIS A 35 4.29 5.88 -12.69
N PRO A 36 3.36 5.28 -13.46
CA PRO A 36 3.65 4.66 -14.75
C PRO A 36 4.16 5.65 -15.81
N ASP A 37 3.94 6.94 -15.58
CA ASP A 37 4.35 8.04 -16.47
C ASP A 37 5.87 8.25 -16.51
N LYS A 38 6.59 7.83 -15.46
CA LYS A 38 8.07 7.82 -15.48
C LYS A 38 8.66 6.63 -16.21
N PHE A 39 7.83 5.66 -16.62
CA PHE A 39 8.29 4.42 -17.22
C PHE A 39 7.82 4.32 -18.66
N THR A 40 8.77 4.22 -19.58
CA THR A 40 8.50 4.04 -21.01
C THR A 40 8.17 2.58 -21.35
N ASP A 41 8.55 1.65 -20.46
CA ASP A 41 8.37 0.21 -20.62
C ASP A 41 6.96 -0.26 -20.23
N GLU A 42 6.27 -0.96 -21.14
CA GLU A 42 4.95 -1.54 -20.87
C GLU A 42 4.97 -2.61 -19.77
N ALA A 43 6.04 -3.41 -19.71
CA ALA A 43 6.22 -4.42 -18.67
C ALA A 43 6.31 -3.78 -17.28
N ILE A 44 7.06 -2.68 -17.18
CA ILE A 44 7.18 -1.90 -15.94
C ILE A 44 5.83 -1.23 -15.62
N LYS A 45 5.15 -0.63 -16.60
CA LYS A 45 3.81 -0.03 -16.38
C LYS A 45 2.83 -1.03 -15.78
N LYS A 46 2.78 -2.27 -16.30
CA LYS A 46 1.93 -3.33 -15.73
C LYS A 46 2.30 -3.68 -14.30
N GLN A 47 3.58 -3.90 -14.02
CA GLN A 47 4.05 -4.17 -12.65
C GLN A 47 3.67 -3.04 -11.69
N LYS A 48 3.90 -1.80 -12.14
CA LYS A 48 3.60 -0.60 -11.37
C LYS A 48 2.11 -0.37 -11.16
N GLN A 49 1.28 -0.71 -12.14
CA GLN A 49 -0.17 -0.68 -12.00
C GLN A 49 -0.65 -1.72 -10.96
N GLU A 50 -0.10 -2.93 -10.96
CA GLU A 50 -0.43 -3.98 -10.00
C GLU A 50 -0.01 -3.61 -8.58
N GLU A 51 1.20 -3.06 -8.45
CA GLU A 51 1.76 -2.58 -7.19
C GLU A 51 0.96 -1.40 -6.65
N PHE A 52 0.58 -0.45 -7.52
CA PHE A 52 -0.31 0.66 -7.18
C PHE A 52 -1.68 0.18 -6.69
N HIS A 53 -2.28 -0.81 -7.36
CA HIS A 53 -3.56 -1.39 -6.92
C HIS A 53 -3.47 -1.99 -5.51
N LYS A 54 -2.41 -2.77 -5.25
CA LYS A 54 -2.14 -3.34 -3.91
C LYS A 54 -1.97 -2.25 -2.85
N ILE A 55 -1.19 -1.23 -3.16
CA ILE A 55 -0.93 -0.09 -2.27
C ILE A 55 -2.22 0.71 -2.00
N GLN A 56 -3.08 0.88 -3.01
CA GLN A 56 -4.35 1.58 -2.88
C GLN A 56 -5.36 0.78 -2.04
N GLN A 57 -5.51 -0.53 -2.29
CA GLN A 57 -6.34 -1.39 -1.43
C GLN A 57 -5.86 -1.37 0.02
N ALA A 58 -4.55 -1.51 0.22
CA ALA A 58 -3.98 -1.51 1.54
C ALA A 58 -4.17 -0.16 2.25
N TYR A 59 -4.02 0.94 1.51
CA TYR A 59 -4.29 2.28 2.02
C TYR A 59 -5.77 2.45 2.37
N GLU A 60 -6.70 1.91 1.58
CA GLU A 60 -8.13 2.04 1.85
C GLU A 60 -8.57 1.28 3.12
N ILE A 61 -7.90 0.17 3.45
CA ILE A 61 -8.14 -0.58 4.69
C ILE A 61 -7.49 0.14 5.88
N LEU A 62 -6.27 0.65 5.73
CA LEU A 62 -5.49 1.24 6.81
C LEU A 62 -5.80 2.72 7.09
N SER A 63 -6.28 3.44 6.08
CA SER A 63 -6.71 4.84 6.19
C SER A 63 -8.08 4.97 6.87
N ASP A 64 -8.80 3.87 7.02
CA ASP A 64 -10.11 3.85 7.65
C ASP A 64 -9.96 3.18 9.02
N GLU A 65 -10.18 3.95 10.09
CA GLU A 65 -9.98 3.46 11.46
C GLU A 65 -10.93 2.31 11.80
N ASP A 66 -12.13 2.32 11.20
CA ASP A 66 -13.17 1.31 11.40
C ASP A 66 -12.81 0.00 10.69
N LYS A 67 -12.33 0.09 9.44
CA LYS A 67 -11.82 -1.09 8.71
C LYS A 67 -10.55 -1.63 9.35
N ARG A 68 -9.64 -0.78 9.82
CA ARG A 68 -8.42 -1.18 10.54
C ARG A 68 -8.77 -1.93 11.82
N ALA A 69 -9.70 -1.42 12.62
CA ALA A 69 -10.16 -2.07 13.85
C ALA A 69 -10.92 -3.38 13.61
N THR A 70 -11.51 -3.56 12.43
CA THR A 70 -12.15 -4.82 12.01
C THR A 70 -11.13 -5.85 11.51
N TYR A 71 -9.96 -5.39 11.07
CA TYR A 71 -8.90 -6.22 10.46
C TYR A 71 -7.81 -6.64 11.44
N ASP A 72 -7.52 -5.79 12.44
CA ASP A 72 -6.59 -6.05 13.56
C ASP A 72 -7.25 -6.91 14.65
#